data_AF-A0A5J4U6D7-F1
#
_entry.id   AF-A0A5J4U6D7-F1
#
_cell.length_a   1.000
_cell.length_b   1.000
_cell.length_c   1.000
_cell.angle_alpha   90.00
_cell.angle_beta   90.00
_cell.angle_gamma   90.00
#
_symmetry.space_group_name_H-M   'P 1'
#
loop_
_entity.id
_entity.type
_entity.pdbx_description
1 polymer ?
#
loop_
_entity_poly.entity_id
_entity_poly.type
_entity_poly.pdbx_seq_one_letter_code
_entity_poly.pdbx_strand_id
1 'polypeptide(L)'
;MYVLCHAYAIIVVNQLSFKECSSSGYGGGLYVYSVSSKFNITGFCLFQNCESQIGGGCFLVFLSYEASFITNDLVLFDNCTSENGGGIYSKFYSLGTMLSNNYSFNDCAALSGGGIFLEIDSGTFKIDGTTFNSCICAQPGNGGGIALIHKPSSIISITNSSFISCKTISNSLDQRYGWGGAIFIQTSIIAENLIESNFLLRDLVFTGCSTVNSIGNNIHIQSANTYATGEAIKNINLLTVKDLLNPPNIISDLYTSSSYAYDYMGINQSIETDNPGTTDLDLHNPLFEQLFTSNVPNPSYIDSIYGKNIKFCGGIQTIGGQATISNSTFDQCEDLIGGGIYTFLESGGKLTIDGQCNITQCKTSSAGGGIYAYIAEMNSLLTLEDGLKFERCNSDWSSGGGAYIYIQDHGT
;
A
#
# COMPACT_ATOMS: atom_id res chain seq x y z
N MET A 1 7.29 -32.29 -5.01
CA MET A 1 8.01 -33.07 -3.97
C MET A 1 7.27 -32.91 -2.66
N TYR A 2 6.98 -33.99 -1.95
CA TYR A 2 6.38 -33.94 -0.61
C TYR A 2 7.41 -34.38 0.43
N VAL A 3 7.55 -33.59 1.49
CA VAL A 3 8.56 -33.80 2.53
C VAL A 3 7.88 -33.69 3.89
N LEU A 4 7.90 -34.80 4.62
CA LEU A 4 7.43 -34.89 5.99
C LEU A 4 8.62 -35.03 6.93
N CYS A 5 8.87 -34.01 7.74
CA CYS A 5 9.99 -33.96 8.67
C CYS A 5 9.50 -34.07 10.12
N HIS A 6 10.04 -35.04 10.86
CA HIS A 6 9.77 -35.25 12.28
C HIS A 6 11.06 -35.48 13.07
N ALA A 7 10.94 -35.45 14.40
CA ALA A 7 11.94 -35.96 15.33
C ALA A 7 13.37 -35.41 15.10
N TYR A 8 13.52 -34.09 15.00
CA TYR A 8 14.82 -33.43 14.88
C TYR A 8 15.58 -33.73 13.59
N ALA A 9 14.88 -34.21 12.56
CA ALA A 9 15.46 -34.43 11.23
C ALA A 9 16.01 -33.12 10.65
N ILE A 10 17.12 -33.25 9.92
CA ILE A 10 17.73 -32.16 9.15
C ILE A 10 17.79 -32.62 7.69
N ILE A 11 17.12 -31.87 6.83
CA ILE A 11 17.17 -32.05 5.38
C ILE A 11 17.99 -30.90 4.82
N VAL A 12 18.98 -31.25 4.01
CA VAL A 12 19.82 -30.28 3.29
C VAL A 12 19.66 -30.52 1.81
N VAL A 13 19.21 -29.49 1.12
CA VAL A 13 19.05 -29.46 -0.32
C VAL A 13 20.09 -28.50 -0.88
N ASN A 14 20.94 -28.99 -1.77
CA ASN A 14 21.92 -28.12 -2.43
C ASN A 14 21.29 -27.37 -3.59
N GLN A 15 20.84 -28.07 -4.63
CA GLN A 15 20.24 -27.44 -5.82
C GLN A 15 19.07 -28.28 -6.29
N LEU A 16 17.93 -27.63 -6.53
CA LEU A 16 16.75 -28.25 -7.13
C LEU A 16 16.13 -27.33 -8.17
N SER A 17 15.48 -27.94 -9.16
CA SER A 17 14.64 -27.23 -10.12
C SER A 17 13.31 -27.97 -10.25
N PHE A 18 12.23 -27.24 -9.97
CA PHE A 18 10.86 -27.64 -10.21
C PHE A 18 10.34 -26.79 -11.36
N LYS A 19 9.99 -27.42 -12.47
CA LYS A 19 9.48 -26.75 -13.67
C LYS A 19 8.16 -27.38 -14.07
N GLU A 20 7.16 -26.56 -14.37
CA GLU A 20 5.85 -27.02 -14.85
C GLU A 20 5.21 -28.05 -13.91
N CYS A 21 5.42 -27.86 -12.60
CA CYS A 21 4.93 -28.77 -11.58
C CYS A 21 3.58 -28.30 -11.06
N SER A 22 2.56 -29.15 -11.18
CA SER A 22 1.20 -28.83 -10.74
C SER A 22 0.71 -29.77 -9.64
N SER A 23 -0.04 -29.25 -8.67
CA SER A 23 -0.73 -30.04 -7.63
C SER A 23 -2.16 -29.53 -7.45
N SER A 24 -3.16 -30.41 -7.39
CA SER A 24 -4.55 -29.97 -7.17
C SER A 24 -4.84 -29.47 -5.76
N GLY A 25 -3.86 -29.55 -4.84
CA GLY A 25 -4.00 -29.13 -3.45
C GLY A 25 -2.87 -28.21 -3.02
N TYR A 26 -1.74 -28.78 -2.61
CA TYR A 26 -0.68 -28.04 -1.95
C TYR A 26 0.64 -28.14 -2.69
N GLY A 27 1.38 -27.02 -2.78
CA GLY A 27 2.81 -27.00 -3.12
C GLY A 27 3.09 -27.60 -4.49
N GLY A 28 2.88 -26.84 -5.57
CA GLY A 28 3.06 -27.34 -6.95
C GLY A 28 4.44 -27.94 -7.15
N GLY A 29 5.49 -27.25 -6.70
CA GLY A 29 6.86 -27.76 -6.67
C GLY A 29 7.20 -28.52 -5.38
N LEU A 30 6.99 -27.91 -4.21
CA LEU A 30 7.44 -28.44 -2.93
C LEU A 30 6.38 -28.27 -1.83
N TYR A 31 6.08 -29.36 -1.12
CA TYR A 31 5.35 -29.34 0.14
C TYR A 31 6.30 -29.79 1.25
N VAL A 32 6.60 -28.90 2.20
CA VAL A 32 7.26 -29.24 3.47
C VAL A 32 6.29 -29.17 4.64
N TYR A 33 6.17 -30.28 5.37
CA TYR A 33 5.52 -30.36 6.67
C TYR A 33 6.57 -30.62 7.75
N SER A 34 6.87 -29.62 8.57
CA SER A 34 7.96 -29.67 9.55
C SER A 34 7.44 -29.70 10.99
N VAL A 35 7.80 -30.76 11.71
CA VAL A 35 7.62 -30.92 13.16
C VAL A 35 8.98 -31.09 13.80
N SER A 36 9.42 -30.10 14.56
CA SER A 36 10.72 -30.05 15.27
C SER A 36 11.88 -30.45 14.36
N SER A 37 11.97 -29.88 13.16
CA SER A 37 12.94 -30.32 12.14
C SER A 37 13.33 -29.20 11.19
N LYS A 38 14.48 -29.35 10.54
CA LYS A 38 15.10 -28.28 9.75
C LYS A 38 15.13 -28.67 8.28
N PHE A 39 14.63 -27.79 7.43
CA PHE A 39 14.75 -27.89 5.98
C PHE A 39 15.63 -26.74 5.49
N ASN A 40 16.81 -27.08 4.99
CA ASN A 40 17.80 -26.10 4.57
C ASN A 40 18.02 -26.18 3.07
N ILE A 41 17.91 -25.04 2.38
CA ILE A 41 18.36 -24.87 1.00
C ILE A 41 19.71 -24.14 1.03
N THR A 42 20.77 -24.81 0.60
CA THR A 42 22.15 -24.32 0.68
C THR A 42 22.72 -23.86 -0.65
N GLY A 43 22.01 -24.07 -1.75
CA GLY A 43 22.39 -23.60 -3.08
C GLY A 43 21.16 -23.21 -3.90
N PHE A 44 21.42 -22.71 -5.11
CA PHE A 44 20.37 -22.20 -6.01
C PHE A 44 19.19 -23.16 -6.17
N CYS A 45 17.97 -22.67 -5.99
CA CYS A 45 16.75 -23.43 -6.28
C CYS A 45 15.78 -22.63 -7.17
N LEU A 46 15.14 -23.33 -8.10
CA LEU A 46 14.20 -22.75 -9.06
C LEU A 46 12.84 -23.42 -8.97
N PHE A 47 11.80 -22.61 -8.86
CA PHE A 47 10.39 -22.98 -9.04
C PHE A 47 9.85 -22.17 -10.20
N GLN A 48 9.61 -22.81 -11.34
CA GLN A 48 9.19 -22.15 -12.57
C GLN A 48 7.89 -22.75 -13.08
N ASN A 49 6.89 -21.91 -13.38
CA ASN A 49 5.58 -22.36 -13.88
C ASN A 49 4.94 -23.41 -12.94
N CYS A 50 5.09 -23.24 -11.62
CA CYS A 50 4.50 -24.14 -10.65
C CYS A 50 3.10 -23.67 -10.26
N GLU A 51 2.16 -24.60 -10.17
CA GLU A 51 0.76 -24.30 -9.90
C GLU A 51 0.21 -25.20 -8.78
N SER A 52 -0.54 -24.61 -7.85
CA SER A 52 -1.39 -25.41 -6.97
C SER A 52 -2.56 -24.62 -6.42
N GLN A 53 -3.48 -25.28 -5.70
CA GLN A 53 -4.52 -24.54 -5.01
C GLN A 53 -3.93 -23.62 -3.93
N ILE A 54 -2.95 -24.09 -3.17
CA ILE A 54 -2.33 -23.32 -2.08
C ILE A 54 -0.81 -23.48 -2.12
N GLY A 55 -0.10 -22.37 -2.34
CA GLY A 55 1.36 -22.35 -2.46
C GLY A 55 1.83 -22.83 -3.82
N GLY A 56 1.74 -21.99 -4.85
CA GLY A 56 2.01 -22.40 -6.25
C GLY A 56 3.37 -23.05 -6.42
N GLY A 57 4.43 -22.40 -5.95
CA GLY A 57 5.77 -23.00 -5.84
C GLY A 57 5.89 -23.92 -4.62
N CYS A 58 5.67 -23.35 -3.44
CA CYS A 58 5.88 -24.03 -2.15
C CYS A 58 4.69 -23.91 -1.20
N PHE A 59 4.42 -25.00 -0.49
CA PHE A 59 3.54 -25.03 0.67
C PHE A 59 4.32 -25.46 1.92
N LEU A 60 4.41 -24.58 2.92
CA LEU A 60 5.25 -24.76 4.10
C LEU A 60 4.42 -24.72 5.39
N VAL A 61 4.59 -25.72 6.25
CA VAL A 61 3.89 -25.81 7.54
C VAL A 61 4.86 -26.08 8.68
N PHE A 62 4.76 -25.30 9.75
CA PHE A 62 5.61 -25.39 10.95
C PHE A 62 4.76 -25.59 12.21
N LEU A 63 5.07 -26.63 13.01
CA LEU A 63 4.25 -27.04 14.15
C LEU A 63 4.93 -26.99 15.52
N SER A 64 6.24 -26.71 15.61
CA SER A 64 6.95 -26.64 16.90
C SER A 64 8.20 -25.76 16.88
N TYR A 65 8.81 -25.54 18.06
CA TYR A 65 9.99 -24.68 18.31
C TYR A 65 11.19 -24.88 17.39
N GLU A 66 11.48 -26.11 16.95
CA GLU A 66 12.66 -26.38 16.13
C GLU A 66 12.35 -26.51 14.64
N ALA A 67 11.09 -26.30 14.25
CA ALA A 67 10.68 -26.37 12.86
C ALA A 67 11.24 -25.16 12.10
N SER A 68 12.16 -25.37 11.16
CA SER A 68 12.75 -24.27 10.40
C SER A 68 12.83 -24.53 8.89
N PHE A 69 12.63 -23.47 8.10
CA PHE A 69 12.95 -23.43 6.68
C PHE A 69 13.95 -22.30 6.43
N ILE A 70 15.18 -22.67 6.10
CA ILE A 70 16.30 -21.73 6.00
C ILE A 70 16.87 -21.80 4.60
N THR A 71 17.08 -20.63 4.00
CA THR A 71 17.67 -20.52 2.66
C THR A 71 18.88 -19.58 2.71
N ASN A 72 20.02 -20.08 2.24
CA ASN A 72 21.30 -19.34 2.29
C ASN A 72 21.76 -18.83 0.92
N ASP A 73 21.15 -19.32 -0.15
CA ASP A 73 21.44 -18.95 -1.54
C ASP A 73 20.13 -18.55 -2.24
N LEU A 74 20.23 -18.03 -3.47
CA LEU A 74 19.09 -17.56 -4.23
C LEU A 74 18.04 -18.66 -4.44
N VAL A 75 16.81 -18.39 -4.03
CA VAL A 75 15.63 -19.18 -4.44
C VAL A 75 14.73 -18.33 -5.32
N LEU A 76 14.53 -18.79 -6.54
CA LEU A 76 13.76 -18.12 -7.57
C LEU A 76 12.40 -18.79 -7.73
N PHE A 77 11.33 -18.01 -7.56
CA PHE A 77 9.97 -18.32 -7.92
C PHE A 77 9.60 -17.50 -9.16
N ASP A 78 9.32 -18.17 -10.27
CA ASP A 78 9.10 -17.57 -11.57
C ASP A 78 7.78 -18.08 -12.15
N ASN A 79 6.82 -17.16 -12.35
CA ASN A 79 5.49 -17.47 -12.89
C ASN A 79 4.77 -18.60 -12.11
N CYS A 80 4.83 -18.56 -10.77
CA CYS A 80 4.11 -19.51 -9.93
C CYS A 80 2.72 -18.98 -9.56
N THR A 81 1.72 -19.86 -9.57
CA THR A 81 0.31 -19.47 -9.40
C THR A 81 -0.44 -20.31 -8.37
N SER A 82 -1.33 -19.69 -7.59
CA SER A 82 -2.26 -20.41 -6.68
C SER A 82 -3.45 -19.57 -6.23
N GLU A 83 -4.33 -20.09 -5.37
CA GLU A 83 -5.33 -19.26 -4.68
C GLU A 83 -4.67 -18.41 -3.58
N ASN A 84 -3.74 -18.97 -2.82
CA ASN A 84 -3.04 -18.25 -1.75
C ASN A 84 -1.53 -18.51 -1.83
N GLY A 85 -0.74 -17.45 -1.99
CA GLY A 85 0.72 -17.54 -2.04
C GLY A 85 1.24 -18.09 -3.37
N GLY A 86 1.25 -17.26 -4.43
CA GLY A 86 1.61 -17.71 -5.77
C GLY A 86 2.98 -18.39 -5.82
N GLY A 87 3.99 -17.79 -5.19
CA GLY A 87 5.27 -18.43 -4.93
C GLY A 87 5.23 -19.34 -3.70
N ILE A 88 4.94 -18.79 -2.52
CA ILE A 88 4.94 -19.51 -1.25
C ILE A 88 3.65 -19.27 -0.48
N TYR A 89 3.04 -20.35 0.00
CA TYR A 89 2.14 -20.31 1.14
C TYR A 89 2.87 -20.85 2.36
N SER A 90 2.76 -20.15 3.50
CA SER A 90 3.32 -20.62 4.75
C SER A 90 2.38 -20.43 5.94
N LYS A 91 2.32 -21.44 6.82
CA LYS A 91 1.56 -21.39 8.07
C LYS A 91 2.38 -21.86 9.27
N PHE A 92 2.43 -21.02 10.30
CA PHE A 92 3.05 -21.32 11.59
C PHE A 92 1.96 -21.56 12.62
N TYR A 93 2.00 -22.72 13.27
CA TYR A 93 1.12 -23.04 14.41
C TYR A 93 1.81 -22.80 15.76
N SER A 94 3.11 -22.52 15.77
CA SER A 94 3.90 -22.22 16.97
C SER A 94 5.25 -21.57 16.59
N LEU A 95 6.23 -21.61 17.51
CA LEU A 95 7.58 -21.02 17.48
C LEU A 95 8.52 -21.49 16.33
N GLY A 96 7.99 -21.95 15.19
CA GLY A 96 8.78 -22.26 14.01
C GLY A 96 9.43 -21.03 13.38
N THR A 97 10.41 -21.24 12.49
CA THR A 97 11.19 -20.16 11.88
C THR A 97 11.30 -20.30 10.35
N MET A 98 11.05 -19.23 9.61
CA MET A 98 11.44 -19.11 8.20
C MET A 98 12.42 -17.96 8.02
N LEU A 99 13.62 -18.28 7.52
CA LEU A 99 14.69 -17.31 7.26
C LEU A 99 15.12 -17.38 5.79
N SER A 100 15.25 -16.22 5.17
CA SER A 100 15.88 -16.09 3.86
C SER A 100 16.65 -14.80 3.72
N ASN A 101 17.77 -14.88 3.01
CA ASN A 101 18.60 -13.72 2.70
C ASN A 101 18.52 -13.30 1.22
N ASN A 102 17.82 -14.06 0.37
CA ASN A 102 17.78 -13.77 -1.07
C ASN A 102 16.70 -14.56 -1.81
N TYR A 103 15.43 -14.16 -1.67
CA TYR A 103 14.38 -14.65 -2.56
C TYR A 103 14.18 -13.72 -3.75
N SER A 104 13.78 -14.31 -4.87
CA SER A 104 13.25 -13.56 -6.02
C SER A 104 11.92 -14.17 -6.44
N PHE A 105 10.86 -13.34 -6.42
CA PHE A 105 9.55 -13.67 -6.92
C PHE A 105 9.30 -12.84 -8.17
N ASN A 106 9.17 -13.50 -9.32
CA ASN A 106 8.87 -12.86 -10.60
C ASN A 106 7.54 -13.40 -11.11
N ASP A 107 6.65 -12.50 -11.52
CA ASP A 107 5.39 -12.81 -12.20
C ASP A 107 4.51 -13.84 -11.45
N CYS A 108 4.64 -13.90 -10.12
CA CYS A 108 3.85 -14.80 -9.30
C CYS A 108 2.45 -14.22 -9.07
N ALA A 109 1.42 -15.06 -9.13
CA ALA A 109 0.02 -14.62 -9.02
C ALA A 109 -0.77 -15.45 -8.01
N ALA A 110 -1.65 -14.77 -7.25
CA ALA A 110 -2.60 -15.45 -6.38
C ALA A 110 -3.91 -14.68 -6.21
N LEU A 111 -4.90 -15.28 -5.55
CA LEU A 111 -6.02 -14.50 -5.01
C LEU A 111 -5.59 -13.72 -3.77
N SER A 112 -4.64 -14.21 -2.96
CA SER A 112 -4.05 -13.46 -1.85
C SER A 112 -2.56 -13.72 -1.73
N GLY A 113 -1.75 -12.67 -1.62
CA GLY A 113 -0.29 -12.79 -1.54
C GLY A 113 0.32 -13.31 -2.84
N GLY A 114 0.38 -12.47 -3.88
CA GLY A 114 0.82 -12.91 -5.22
C GLY A 114 2.20 -13.60 -5.21
N GLY A 115 3.15 -13.09 -4.42
CA GLY A 115 4.40 -13.80 -4.10
C GLY A 115 4.25 -14.72 -2.90
N ILE A 116 3.92 -14.17 -1.73
CA ILE A 116 3.83 -14.91 -0.46
C ILE A 116 2.48 -14.65 0.23
N PHE A 117 1.83 -15.73 0.65
CA PHE A 117 0.82 -15.68 1.70
C PHE A 117 1.38 -16.31 2.99
N LEU A 118 1.24 -15.60 4.11
CA LEU A 118 1.78 -16.03 5.40
C LEU A 118 0.76 -15.86 6.53
N GLU A 119 0.44 -16.94 7.24
CA GLU A 119 -0.21 -16.88 8.55
C GLU A 119 0.80 -17.28 9.63
N ILE A 120 1.10 -16.36 10.55
CA ILE A 120 2.09 -16.57 11.60
C ILE A 120 1.46 -16.50 12.99
N ASP A 121 1.63 -17.59 13.75
CA ASP A 121 1.20 -17.73 15.14
C ASP A 121 2.39 -18.13 16.01
N SER A 122 2.88 -17.18 16.82
CA SER A 122 4.07 -17.30 17.66
C SER A 122 5.37 -17.64 16.90
N GLY A 123 5.36 -17.65 15.57
CA GLY A 123 6.53 -17.99 14.75
C GLY A 123 7.48 -16.81 14.51
N THR A 124 8.57 -17.08 13.80
CA THR A 124 9.49 -16.06 13.29
C THR A 124 9.59 -16.13 11.77
N PHE A 125 9.26 -15.04 11.09
CA PHE A 125 9.46 -14.85 9.67
C PHE A 125 10.43 -13.69 9.44
N LYS A 126 11.60 -13.97 8.87
CA LYS A 126 12.57 -12.94 8.50
C LYS A 126 13.05 -13.14 7.08
N ILE A 127 12.90 -12.10 6.27
CA ILE A 127 13.47 -12.03 4.94
C ILE A 127 14.31 -10.77 4.81
N ASP A 128 15.47 -10.93 4.20
CA ASP A 128 16.39 -9.85 3.87
C ASP A 128 16.72 -9.93 2.37
N GLY A 129 16.98 -8.78 1.73
CA GLY A 129 17.47 -8.76 0.35
C GLY A 129 16.53 -9.35 -0.70
N THR A 130 15.22 -9.43 -0.43
CA THR A 130 14.26 -10.12 -1.29
C THR A 130 13.68 -9.19 -2.36
N THR A 131 13.48 -9.70 -3.57
CA THR A 131 12.81 -8.96 -4.65
C THR A 131 11.47 -9.59 -5.00
N PHE A 132 10.43 -8.76 -5.04
CA PHE A 132 9.12 -9.07 -5.62
C PHE A 132 8.95 -8.21 -6.87
N ASN A 133 8.80 -8.85 -8.03
CA ASN A 133 8.68 -8.18 -9.30
C ASN A 133 7.45 -8.67 -10.05
N SER A 134 6.55 -7.74 -10.35
CA SER A 134 5.33 -7.98 -11.12
C SER A 134 4.43 -9.05 -10.50
N CYS A 135 4.47 -9.20 -9.18
CA CYS A 135 3.57 -10.11 -8.47
C CYS A 135 2.15 -9.54 -8.40
N ILE A 136 1.16 -10.39 -8.64
CA ILE A 136 -0.24 -9.97 -8.80
C ILE A 136 -1.14 -10.67 -7.80
N CYS A 137 -2.06 -9.91 -7.23
CA CYS A 137 -3.18 -10.41 -6.45
C CYS A 137 -4.50 -10.05 -7.14
N ALA A 138 -5.43 -10.98 -7.30
CA ALA A 138 -6.77 -10.69 -7.82
C ALA A 138 -7.78 -10.54 -6.68
N GLN A 139 -8.68 -9.55 -6.79
CA GLN A 139 -9.82 -9.47 -5.88
C GLN A 139 -10.60 -10.81 -5.84
N PRO A 140 -11.09 -11.24 -4.67
CA PRO A 140 -11.23 -10.47 -3.43
C PRO A 140 -10.10 -10.66 -2.40
N GLY A 141 -8.84 -10.92 -2.78
CA GLY A 141 -7.76 -10.89 -1.79
C GLY A 141 -6.91 -9.63 -1.84
N ASN A 142 -5.79 -9.67 -1.12
CA ASN A 142 -4.92 -8.53 -0.84
C ASN A 142 -3.45 -8.89 -1.08
N GLY A 143 -2.56 -7.89 -1.11
CA GLY A 143 -1.11 -8.14 -1.14
C GLY A 143 -0.62 -8.66 -2.47
N GLY A 144 -0.32 -7.79 -3.44
CA GLY A 144 0.24 -8.22 -4.73
C GLY A 144 1.59 -8.94 -4.57
N GLY A 145 2.45 -8.47 -3.67
CA GLY A 145 3.67 -9.17 -3.27
C GLY A 145 3.45 -10.12 -2.08
N ILE A 146 3.04 -9.57 -0.93
CA ILE A 146 2.88 -10.30 0.32
C ILE A 146 1.50 -10.02 0.93
N ALA A 147 0.81 -11.08 1.36
CA ALA A 147 -0.32 -11.00 2.29
C ALA A 147 0.04 -11.71 3.59
N LEU A 148 -0.14 -11.02 4.71
CA LEU A 148 0.34 -11.46 6.02
C LEU A 148 -0.78 -11.39 7.08
N ILE A 149 -0.99 -12.48 7.81
CA ILE A 149 -1.78 -12.52 9.05
C ILE A 149 -0.81 -12.66 10.22
N HIS A 150 -0.65 -11.58 10.99
CA HIS A 150 0.31 -11.42 12.08
C HIS A 150 -0.38 -11.54 13.45
N LYS A 151 -0.34 -12.74 14.05
CA LYS A 151 -0.94 -12.99 15.37
C LYS A 151 0.00 -12.60 16.52
N PRO A 152 -0.51 -12.49 17.77
CA PRO A 152 0.31 -12.13 18.93
C PRO A 152 1.52 -13.06 19.09
N SER A 153 2.58 -12.55 19.73
CA SER A 153 3.84 -13.27 19.97
C SER A 153 4.63 -13.66 18.71
N SER A 154 4.18 -13.29 17.52
CA SER A 154 4.87 -13.57 16.26
C SER A 154 5.87 -12.48 15.91
N ILE A 155 6.96 -12.86 15.24
CA ILE A 155 8.02 -11.95 14.80
C ILE A 155 8.02 -11.86 13.29
N ILE A 156 7.88 -10.63 12.76
CA ILE A 156 8.08 -10.35 11.34
C ILE A 156 9.23 -9.35 11.15
N SER A 157 10.11 -9.64 10.20
CA SER A 157 11.18 -8.75 9.77
C SER A 157 11.35 -8.83 8.26
N ILE A 158 11.06 -7.75 7.55
CA ILE A 158 11.28 -7.64 6.11
C ILE A 158 12.26 -6.49 5.92
N THR A 159 13.47 -6.80 5.45
CA THR A 159 14.54 -5.82 5.35
C THR A 159 15.19 -5.82 3.97
N ASN A 160 15.70 -4.66 3.54
CA ASN A 160 16.45 -4.49 2.29
C ASN A 160 15.74 -5.09 1.06
N SER A 161 14.41 -5.07 1.05
CA SER A 161 13.60 -5.78 0.06
C SER A 161 12.92 -4.81 -0.90
N SER A 162 12.77 -5.22 -2.15
CA SER A 162 12.23 -4.39 -3.23
C SER A 162 10.91 -4.96 -3.76
N PHE A 163 9.93 -4.09 -3.97
CA PHE A 163 8.64 -4.40 -4.57
C PHE A 163 8.48 -3.56 -5.83
N ILE A 164 8.46 -4.23 -6.98
CA ILE A 164 8.51 -3.61 -8.30
C ILE A 164 7.27 -4.04 -9.06
N SER A 165 6.42 -3.08 -9.44
CA SER A 165 5.20 -3.32 -10.22
C SER A 165 4.25 -4.38 -9.62
N CYS A 166 4.30 -4.59 -8.30
CA CYS A 166 3.37 -5.46 -7.60
C CYS A 166 1.99 -4.78 -7.54
N LYS A 167 0.92 -5.53 -7.80
CA LYS A 167 -0.41 -4.93 -7.85
C LYS A 167 -1.55 -5.83 -7.44
N THR A 168 -2.65 -5.20 -7.03
CA THR A 168 -3.97 -5.85 -7.00
C THR A 168 -4.74 -5.57 -8.30
N ILE A 169 -5.51 -6.54 -8.79
CA ILE A 169 -6.32 -6.41 -10.02
C ILE A 169 -7.79 -6.68 -9.74
N SER A 170 -8.66 -6.01 -10.51
CA SER A 170 -10.10 -6.08 -10.30
C SER A 170 -10.66 -7.42 -10.74
N ASN A 171 -11.63 -7.92 -9.97
CA ASN A 171 -12.43 -9.07 -10.34
C ASN A 171 -13.90 -8.63 -10.46
N SER A 172 -14.47 -8.73 -11.66
CA SER A 172 -15.85 -8.29 -11.92
C SER A 172 -16.90 -9.09 -11.17
N LEU A 173 -16.57 -10.28 -10.65
CA LEU A 173 -17.50 -11.12 -9.90
C LEU A 173 -17.52 -10.79 -8.40
N ASP A 174 -16.41 -10.31 -7.85
CA ASP A 174 -16.30 -9.91 -6.44
C ASP A 174 -15.24 -8.81 -6.31
N GLN A 175 -15.73 -7.57 -6.16
CA GLN A 175 -14.90 -6.38 -6.09
C GLN A 175 -14.53 -5.98 -4.66
N ARG A 176 -14.76 -6.84 -3.67
CA ARG A 176 -14.31 -6.62 -2.30
C ARG A 176 -12.79 -6.70 -2.20
N TYR A 177 -12.20 -6.09 -1.17
CA TYR A 177 -10.77 -6.10 -0.88
C TYR A 177 -9.94 -5.51 -2.04
N GLY A 178 -8.72 -6.04 -2.27
CA GLY A 178 -7.79 -5.50 -3.27
C GLY A 178 -6.85 -4.45 -2.68
N TRP A 179 -6.53 -4.54 -1.40
CA TRP A 179 -5.66 -3.61 -0.68
C TRP A 179 -4.21 -4.08 -0.67
N GLY A 180 -3.27 -3.15 -0.49
CA GLY A 180 -1.85 -3.48 -0.35
C GLY A 180 -1.24 -3.97 -1.66
N GLY A 181 -0.96 -3.06 -2.60
CA GLY A 181 -0.44 -3.43 -3.92
C GLY A 181 0.86 -4.22 -3.84
N ALA A 182 1.75 -3.84 -2.91
CA ALA A 182 2.91 -4.65 -2.56
C ALA A 182 2.67 -5.53 -1.32
N ILE A 183 2.29 -4.94 -0.19
CA ILE A 183 2.16 -5.65 1.09
C ILE A 183 0.79 -5.37 1.71
N PHE A 184 0.09 -6.42 2.10
CA PHE A 184 -1.04 -6.35 3.00
C PHE A 184 -0.71 -7.04 4.33
N ILE A 185 -1.05 -6.40 5.45
CA ILE A 185 -0.85 -6.95 6.79
C ILE A 185 -2.14 -6.83 7.60
N GLN A 186 -2.65 -7.96 8.07
CA GLN A 186 -3.60 -7.99 9.18
C GLN A 186 -2.84 -8.29 10.47
N THR A 187 -2.76 -7.34 11.40
CA THR A 187 -2.09 -7.55 12.68
C THR A 187 -3.07 -7.58 13.85
N SER A 188 -2.89 -8.58 14.71
CA SER A 188 -3.57 -8.71 16.00
C SER A 188 -2.74 -8.12 17.15
N ILE A 189 -1.54 -7.58 16.87
CA ILE A 189 -0.73 -6.87 17.86
C ILE A 189 -1.26 -5.45 17.99
N ILE A 190 -1.67 -5.07 19.20
CA ILE A 190 -2.10 -3.71 19.51
C ILE A 190 -0.92 -2.74 19.48
N ALA A 191 -1.18 -1.48 19.13
CA ALA A 191 -0.17 -0.46 18.88
C ALA A 191 0.87 -0.31 20.00
N GLU A 192 0.44 -0.35 21.27
CA GLU A 192 1.33 -0.23 22.44
C GLU A 192 2.38 -1.35 22.56
N ASN A 193 2.14 -2.49 21.91
CA ASN A 193 3.02 -3.65 21.94
C ASN A 193 3.84 -3.80 20.65
N LEU A 194 3.69 -2.91 19.65
CA LEU A 194 4.52 -2.94 18.45
C LEU A 194 5.91 -2.41 18.78
N ILE A 195 6.93 -3.25 18.54
CA ILE A 195 8.33 -2.95 18.79
C ILE A 195 9.21 -3.64 17.74
N GLU A 196 10.47 -3.22 17.61
CA GLU A 196 11.38 -3.77 16.59
C GLU A 196 11.57 -5.29 16.65
N SER A 197 11.43 -5.89 17.84
CA SER A 197 11.60 -7.34 17.99
C SER A 197 10.43 -8.17 17.47
N ASN A 198 9.26 -7.58 17.19
CA ASN A 198 8.08 -8.29 16.69
C ASN A 198 7.56 -7.79 15.33
N PHE A 199 7.83 -6.54 14.97
CA PHE A 199 7.39 -5.95 13.71
C PHE A 199 8.48 -5.01 13.18
N LEU A 200 9.09 -5.37 12.05
CA LEU A 200 10.13 -4.55 11.43
C LEU A 200 10.05 -4.59 9.90
N LEU A 201 9.86 -3.43 9.28
CA LEU A 201 9.83 -3.23 7.84
C LEU A 201 10.89 -2.18 7.45
N ARG A 202 12.15 -2.61 7.29
CA ARG A 202 13.28 -1.67 7.18
C ARG A 202 13.83 -1.62 5.76
N ASP A 203 14.23 -0.44 5.31
CA ASP A 203 14.99 -0.28 4.07
C ASP A 203 14.27 -0.83 2.83
N LEU A 204 12.95 -0.66 2.76
CA LEU A 204 12.13 -1.17 1.66
C LEU A 204 12.20 -0.23 0.45
N VAL A 205 12.10 -0.79 -0.75
CA VAL A 205 11.97 -0.03 -2.00
C VAL A 205 10.64 -0.38 -2.65
N PHE A 206 9.85 0.62 -3.03
CA PHE A 206 8.62 0.44 -3.79
C PHE A 206 8.74 1.19 -5.13
N THR A 207 8.38 0.54 -6.22
CA THR A 207 8.41 1.16 -7.56
C THR A 207 7.22 0.68 -8.38
N GLY A 208 6.34 1.60 -8.79
CA GLY A 208 5.20 1.28 -9.65
C GLY A 208 4.17 0.31 -9.07
N CYS A 209 4.14 0.14 -7.73
CA CYS A 209 3.13 -0.68 -7.09
C CYS A 209 1.78 0.04 -7.11
N SER A 210 0.68 -0.71 -7.24
CA SER A 210 -0.65 -0.11 -7.41
C SER A 210 -1.77 -1.02 -6.91
N THR A 211 -2.94 -0.45 -6.66
CA THR A 211 -4.15 -1.20 -6.29
C THR A 211 -5.35 -0.77 -7.14
N VAL A 212 -6.38 -1.61 -7.20
CA VAL A 212 -7.61 -1.35 -7.98
C VAL A 212 -8.31 -0.04 -7.60
N ASN A 213 -8.23 0.34 -6.32
CA ASN A 213 -8.92 1.51 -5.76
C ASN A 213 -7.98 2.50 -5.06
N SER A 214 -6.67 2.42 -5.31
CA SER A 214 -5.65 3.23 -4.62
C SER A 214 -5.67 3.11 -3.09
N ILE A 215 -6.04 1.93 -2.56
CA ILE A 215 -6.13 1.64 -1.12
C ILE A 215 -4.84 0.93 -0.68
N GLY A 216 -3.83 1.73 -0.30
CA GLY A 216 -2.52 1.24 0.09
C GLY A 216 -1.76 0.65 -1.09
N ASN A 217 -1.34 1.49 -2.05
CA ASN A 217 -0.57 1.04 -3.22
C ASN A 217 0.70 0.27 -2.84
N ASN A 218 1.37 0.71 -1.77
CA ASN A 218 2.55 0.04 -1.24
C ASN A 218 2.15 -0.87 -0.08
N ILE A 219 1.65 -0.31 1.01
CA ILE A 219 1.32 -1.05 2.23
C ILE A 219 -0.10 -0.73 2.67
N HIS A 220 -0.85 -1.78 3.00
CA HIS A 220 -2.11 -1.64 3.73
C HIS A 220 -2.10 -2.45 5.01
N ILE A 221 -2.51 -1.84 6.12
CA ILE A 221 -2.55 -2.47 7.44
C ILE A 221 -3.97 -2.49 8.01
N GLN A 222 -4.51 -3.68 8.22
CA GLN A 222 -5.68 -3.91 9.05
C GLN A 222 -5.24 -4.11 10.51
N SER A 223 -5.70 -3.25 11.42
CA SER A 223 -5.35 -3.34 12.85
C SER A 223 -6.52 -2.96 13.76
N ALA A 224 -6.37 -3.15 15.07
CA ALA A 224 -7.39 -2.76 16.05
C ALA A 224 -7.67 -1.24 16.03
N ASN A 225 -6.65 -0.42 15.77
CA ASN A 225 -6.74 1.03 15.65
C ASN A 225 -5.63 1.52 14.71
N THR A 226 -6.03 1.91 13.50
CA THR A 226 -5.15 2.32 12.40
C THR A 226 -4.28 3.50 12.79
N TYR A 227 -4.88 4.55 13.39
CA TYR A 227 -4.17 5.75 13.82
C TYR A 227 -3.09 5.42 14.85
N ALA A 228 -3.44 4.67 15.90
CA ALA A 228 -2.49 4.30 16.95
C ALA A 228 -1.38 3.40 16.40
N THR A 229 -1.70 2.46 15.49
CA THR A 229 -0.71 1.62 14.81
C THR A 229 0.26 2.48 13.98
N GLY A 230 -0.25 3.45 13.23
CA GLY A 230 0.56 4.39 12.47
C GLY A 230 1.52 5.21 13.34
N GLU A 231 1.02 5.76 14.45
CA GLU A 231 1.84 6.50 15.42
C GLU A 231 2.92 5.61 16.05
N ALA A 232 2.61 4.35 16.39
CA ALA A 232 3.61 3.42 16.92
C ALA A 232 4.72 3.13 15.89
N ILE A 233 4.34 2.87 14.63
CA ILE A 233 5.28 2.64 13.54
C ILE A 233 6.20 3.84 13.34
N LYS A 234 5.63 5.05 13.32
CA LYS A 234 6.38 6.31 13.17
C LYS A 234 7.32 6.58 14.34
N ASN A 235 6.81 6.52 15.58
CA ASN A 235 7.55 6.92 16.78
C ASN A 235 8.72 5.98 17.10
N ILE A 236 8.61 4.70 16.74
CA ILE A 236 9.67 3.69 16.93
C ILE A 236 10.45 3.44 15.62
N ASN A 237 10.05 4.11 14.53
CA ASN A 237 10.65 4.01 13.22
C ASN A 237 10.66 2.56 12.67
N LEU A 238 9.54 1.85 12.82
CA LEU A 238 9.38 0.44 12.42
C LEU A 238 9.25 0.25 10.90
N LEU A 239 8.94 1.32 10.14
CA LEU A 239 8.89 1.33 8.69
C LEU A 239 9.92 2.32 8.12
N THR A 240 10.76 1.92 7.17
CA THR A 240 11.53 2.91 6.39
C THR A 240 11.55 2.54 4.93
N VAL A 241 11.58 3.57 4.10
CA VAL A 241 11.54 3.43 2.65
C VAL A 241 12.74 4.15 2.06
N LYS A 242 13.40 3.50 1.12
CA LYS A 242 14.54 4.04 0.38
C LYS A 242 14.06 4.77 -0.87
N ASP A 243 14.60 5.97 -1.09
CA ASP A 243 14.50 6.66 -2.37
C ASP A 243 15.83 6.52 -3.13
N LEU A 244 15.90 5.60 -4.08
CA LEU A 244 17.15 5.35 -4.82
C LEU A 244 17.55 6.51 -5.74
N LEU A 245 16.71 7.53 -5.91
CA LEU A 245 16.95 8.68 -6.76
C LEU A 245 17.55 9.88 -6.00
N ASN A 246 17.48 9.90 -4.66
CA ASN A 246 17.89 11.04 -3.84
C ASN A 246 18.78 10.62 -2.65
N PRO A 247 20.04 11.09 -2.53
CA PRO A 247 20.85 10.92 -1.33
C PRO A 247 20.17 11.56 -0.11
N PRO A 248 20.05 10.91 1.08
CA PRO A 248 20.81 9.75 1.57
C PRO A 248 20.20 8.37 1.25
N ASN A 249 19.42 8.27 0.19
CA ASN A 249 18.67 7.09 -0.23
C ASN A 249 17.56 6.68 0.74
N ILE A 250 16.92 7.65 1.40
CA ILE A 250 15.83 7.47 2.36
C ILE A 250 14.76 8.51 2.08
N ILE A 251 13.48 8.12 2.11
CA ILE A 251 12.35 9.05 2.12
C ILE A 251 12.25 9.66 3.53
N SER A 252 12.83 10.85 3.71
CA SER A 252 12.92 11.51 5.02
C SER A 252 11.58 12.03 5.54
N ASP A 253 10.61 12.24 4.65
CA ASP A 253 9.29 12.79 4.93
C ASP A 253 8.17 11.73 4.84
N LEU A 254 8.51 10.43 4.88
CA LEU A 254 7.56 9.32 4.74
C LEU A 254 6.34 9.46 5.67
N TYR A 255 6.59 9.91 6.90
CA TYR A 255 5.57 10.06 7.93
C TYR A 255 4.85 11.41 7.92
N THR A 256 5.24 12.32 7.04
CA THR A 256 4.82 13.72 7.05
C THR A 256 4.37 14.25 5.70
N SER A 257 4.63 13.57 4.60
CA SER A 257 4.14 14.01 3.30
C SER A 257 2.75 13.44 3.02
N SER A 258 1.84 14.32 2.58
CA SER A 258 0.54 13.92 2.04
C SER A 258 0.65 13.12 0.76
N SER A 259 1.77 13.22 0.03
CA SER A 259 1.97 12.52 -1.25
C SER A 259 1.83 11.00 -1.13
N TYR A 260 2.07 10.45 0.06
CA TYR A 260 2.05 9.00 0.31
C TYR A 260 0.76 8.50 0.97
N ALA A 261 -0.26 9.36 1.09
CA ALA A 261 -1.49 9.05 1.83
C ALA A 261 -2.26 7.84 1.28
N TYR A 262 -2.18 7.58 -0.03
CA TYR A 262 -2.77 6.42 -0.70
C TYR A 262 -1.82 5.23 -0.82
N ASP A 263 -0.52 5.46 -0.58
CA ASP A 263 0.49 4.42 -0.67
C ASP A 263 0.58 3.62 0.63
N TYR A 264 0.38 4.29 1.77
CA TYR A 264 0.39 3.69 3.10
C TYR A 264 -0.94 3.97 3.79
N MET A 265 -1.82 2.97 3.79
CA MET A 265 -3.16 3.08 4.37
C MET A 265 -3.43 1.99 5.40
N GLY A 266 -4.53 2.12 6.12
CA GLY A 266 -5.04 1.06 6.96
C GLY A 266 -6.55 1.15 7.17
N ILE A 267 -7.06 0.16 7.89
CA ILE A 267 -8.46 0.04 8.27
C ILE A 267 -8.58 -0.55 9.67
N ASN A 268 -9.53 -0.02 10.44
CA ASN A 268 -9.85 -0.60 11.74
C ASN A 268 -10.57 -1.94 11.55
N GLN A 269 -10.13 -2.96 12.26
CA GLN A 269 -10.72 -4.30 12.21
C GLN A 269 -12.22 -4.31 12.54
N SER A 270 -12.70 -3.36 13.35
CA SER A 270 -14.14 -3.20 13.62
C SER A 270 -14.95 -2.88 12.36
N ILE A 271 -14.40 -2.07 11.44
CA ILE A 271 -15.08 -1.73 10.19
C ILE A 271 -15.25 -2.98 9.32
N GLU A 272 -14.22 -3.83 9.27
CA GLU A 272 -14.26 -5.10 8.53
C GLU A 272 -15.29 -6.11 9.08
N THR A 273 -15.72 -5.96 10.33
CA THR A 273 -16.77 -6.80 10.89
C THR A 273 -18.15 -6.46 10.29
N ASP A 274 -18.39 -5.17 10.04
CA ASP A 274 -19.65 -4.67 9.50
C ASP A 274 -19.64 -4.50 7.97
N ASN A 275 -18.45 -4.27 7.37
CA ASN A 275 -18.25 -3.97 5.95
C ASN A 275 -17.08 -4.77 5.37
N PRO A 276 -17.17 -6.11 5.31
CA PRO A 276 -16.04 -6.97 4.95
C PRO A 276 -15.54 -6.69 3.53
N GLY A 277 -14.25 -6.36 3.42
CA GLY A 277 -13.57 -6.04 2.19
C GLY A 277 -14.09 -4.77 1.53
N THR A 278 -14.49 -3.78 2.32
CA THR A 278 -14.96 -2.50 1.76
C THR A 278 -13.91 -1.88 0.83
N THR A 279 -14.38 -1.29 -0.26
CA THR A 279 -13.56 -0.44 -1.14
C THR A 279 -13.96 1.02 -1.01
N ASP A 280 -14.80 1.35 -0.03
CA ASP A 280 -15.15 2.72 0.32
C ASP A 280 -13.95 3.39 0.96
N LEU A 281 -13.38 4.35 0.25
CA LEU A 281 -12.17 5.06 0.63
C LEU A 281 -12.34 5.83 1.94
N ASP A 282 -13.56 6.23 2.30
CA ASP A 282 -13.87 6.96 3.53
C ASP A 282 -13.74 6.09 4.79
N LEU A 283 -13.76 4.77 4.61
CA LEU A 283 -13.58 3.80 5.68
C LEU A 283 -12.11 3.39 5.87
N HIS A 284 -11.23 3.88 5.00
CA HIS A 284 -9.78 3.70 5.07
C HIS A 284 -9.10 4.99 5.49
N ASN A 285 -8.02 4.88 6.26
CA ASN A 285 -7.23 6.04 6.69
C ASN A 285 -5.79 5.89 6.23
N PRO A 286 -5.13 6.96 5.79
CA PRO A 286 -3.67 6.99 5.69
C PRO A 286 -3.05 6.52 7.00
N LEU A 287 -2.00 5.71 6.90
CA LEU A 287 -1.36 5.14 8.09
C LEU A 287 -0.66 6.23 8.92
N PHE A 288 -0.09 7.23 8.27
CA PHE A 288 0.61 8.35 8.92
C PHE A 288 -0.22 9.62 8.86
N GLU A 289 -1.44 9.54 9.41
CA GLU A 289 -2.35 10.68 9.44
C GLU A 289 -1.66 11.92 9.99
N GLN A 290 -1.72 12.98 9.20
CA GLN A 290 -1.59 14.32 9.75
C GLN A 290 -2.98 14.74 10.19
N LEU A 291 -3.11 15.08 11.47
CA LEU A 291 -4.00 16.17 11.81
C LEU A 291 -3.46 17.40 11.07
N PHE A 292 -3.94 17.62 9.86
CA PHE A 292 -3.90 18.96 9.31
C PHE A 292 -4.83 19.77 10.21
N THR A 293 -4.27 20.34 11.28
CA THR A 293 -4.81 21.59 11.78
C THR A 293 -4.62 22.59 10.65
N SER A 294 -5.53 22.57 9.68
CA SER A 294 -5.88 23.82 9.03
C SER A 294 -6.25 24.73 10.18
N ASN A 295 -5.46 25.79 10.40
CA ASN A 295 -5.94 26.92 11.18
C ASN A 295 -7.07 27.51 10.36
N VAL A 296 -8.26 26.91 10.46
CA VAL A 296 -9.43 27.37 9.72
C VAL A 296 -9.84 28.69 10.37
N PRO A 297 -9.74 29.83 9.66
CA PRO A 297 -10.13 31.11 10.22
C PRO A 297 -11.62 31.08 10.53
N ASN A 298 -11.99 31.47 11.75
CA ASN A 298 -13.37 31.62 12.17
C ASN A 298 -13.99 32.87 11.48
N PRO A 299 -15.19 32.78 10.88
CA PRO A 299 -16.02 31.58 10.74
C PRO A 299 -15.80 30.83 9.43
N SER A 300 -15.84 29.49 9.53
CA SER A 300 -15.85 28.57 8.39
C SER A 300 -16.91 27.49 8.59
N TYR A 301 -17.68 27.19 7.54
CA TYR A 301 -18.64 26.09 7.47
C TYR A 301 -18.15 25.06 6.45
N ILE A 302 -18.21 23.77 6.82
CA ILE A 302 -17.93 22.61 5.96
C ILE A 302 -19.29 21.94 5.69
N ASP A 303 -19.70 21.88 4.42
CA ASP A 303 -20.94 21.20 4.02
C ASP A 303 -20.68 19.69 3.92
N SER A 304 -21.39 18.92 4.75
CA SER A 304 -21.18 17.49 4.97
C SER A 304 -22.12 16.59 4.17
N ILE A 305 -22.79 17.07 3.10
CA ILE A 305 -23.87 16.30 2.46
C ILE A 305 -23.54 15.78 1.04
N TYR A 306 -22.64 16.40 0.25
CA TYR A 306 -22.38 15.95 -1.14
C TYR A 306 -20.92 15.96 -1.64
N GLY A 307 -19.93 16.28 -0.80
CA GLY A 307 -18.52 16.19 -1.18
C GLY A 307 -18.03 14.74 -1.15
N LYS A 308 -17.64 14.16 -2.30
CA LYS A 308 -16.89 12.89 -2.30
C LYS A 308 -15.45 13.16 -1.85
N ASN A 309 -15.15 12.74 -0.63
CA ASN A 309 -13.85 12.83 0.01
C ASN A 309 -12.80 11.97 -0.72
N ILE A 310 -12.18 12.55 -1.73
CA ILE A 310 -10.75 12.27 -1.95
C ILE A 310 -10.08 13.24 -0.98
N LYS A 311 -9.19 12.77 -0.09
CA LYS A 311 -8.56 13.57 0.99
C LYS A 311 -7.78 14.81 0.49
N PHE A 312 -7.83 15.12 -0.81
CA PHE A 312 -7.22 16.26 -1.50
C PHE A 312 -8.06 16.91 -2.63
N CYS A 313 -9.32 16.53 -2.89
CA CYS A 313 -10.17 17.27 -3.85
C CYS A 313 -11.22 18.10 -3.08
N GLY A 314 -11.47 19.35 -3.47
CA GLY A 314 -12.52 20.17 -2.85
C GLY A 314 -12.33 21.68 -2.92
N GLY A 315 -13.30 22.41 -2.35
CA GLY A 315 -13.35 23.88 -2.34
C GLY A 315 -12.49 24.56 -1.27
N ILE A 316 -11.82 25.64 -1.66
CA ILE A 316 -10.93 26.49 -0.86
C ILE A 316 -11.46 27.91 -0.89
N GLN A 317 -12.14 28.36 0.16
CA GLN A 317 -12.60 29.76 0.28
C GLN A 317 -11.72 30.53 1.28
N THR A 318 -11.21 31.71 0.89
CA THR A 318 -10.46 32.58 1.79
C THR A 318 -11.14 33.94 1.91
N ILE A 319 -11.47 34.35 3.13
CA ILE A 319 -12.03 35.67 3.45
C ILE A 319 -11.07 36.37 4.41
N GLY A 320 -10.26 37.31 3.91
CA GLY A 320 -9.25 38.02 4.70
C GLY A 320 -8.09 37.17 5.27
N GLY A 321 -7.95 35.91 4.84
CA GLY A 321 -6.87 34.98 5.22
C GLY A 321 -6.00 34.56 4.04
N GLN A 322 -4.88 33.85 4.30
CA GLN A 322 -3.97 33.36 3.25
C GLN A 322 -3.81 31.83 3.30
N ALA A 323 -3.73 31.18 2.13
CA ALA A 323 -3.51 29.75 1.97
C ALA A 323 -2.46 29.46 0.89
N THR A 324 -1.72 28.35 1.03
CA THR A 324 -0.72 27.90 0.04
C THR A 324 -0.86 26.41 -0.20
N ILE A 325 -0.92 26.01 -1.48
CA ILE A 325 -0.91 24.62 -1.94
C ILE A 325 0.40 24.41 -2.69
N SER A 326 1.17 23.38 -2.34
CA SER A 326 2.44 23.10 -3.02
C SER A 326 2.66 21.61 -3.28
N ASN A 327 3.28 21.26 -4.41
CA ASN A 327 3.68 19.89 -4.79
C ASN A 327 2.56 18.83 -4.64
N SER A 328 1.32 19.21 -4.94
CA SER A 328 0.12 18.37 -4.73
C SER A 328 -0.44 17.85 -6.05
N THR A 329 -0.98 16.63 -6.05
CA THR A 329 -1.61 16.04 -7.25
C THR A 329 -3.13 15.92 -7.06
N PHE A 330 -3.88 16.48 -8.00
CA PHE A 330 -5.33 16.40 -8.12
C PHE A 330 -5.62 15.57 -9.38
N ASP A 331 -5.80 14.25 -9.24
CA ASP A 331 -6.09 13.35 -10.37
C ASP A 331 -7.53 12.87 -10.32
N GLN A 332 -8.23 12.95 -11.46
CA GLN A 332 -9.60 12.44 -11.65
C GLN A 332 -10.65 13.00 -10.66
N CYS A 333 -10.37 14.15 -10.04
CA CYS A 333 -11.35 14.83 -9.20
C CYS A 333 -12.56 15.28 -10.04
N GLU A 334 -13.79 15.05 -9.56
CA GLU A 334 -15.02 15.40 -10.28
C GLU A 334 -15.98 16.18 -9.38
N ASP A 335 -16.37 17.39 -9.78
CA ASP A 335 -17.27 18.27 -9.02
C ASP A 335 -18.20 19.09 -9.93
N LEU A 336 -19.30 19.61 -9.39
CA LEU A 336 -20.26 20.47 -10.10
C LEU A 336 -19.58 21.74 -10.63
N ILE A 337 -18.60 22.31 -9.91
CA ILE A 337 -17.80 23.49 -10.28
C ILE A 337 -16.40 23.32 -9.70
N GLY A 338 -15.32 23.47 -10.48
CA GLY A 338 -13.96 23.36 -9.97
C GLY A 338 -13.54 21.91 -9.72
N GLY A 339 -13.37 21.10 -10.77
CA GLY A 339 -13.22 19.66 -10.64
C GLY A 339 -12.08 19.23 -9.72
N GLY A 340 -10.91 19.86 -9.79
CA GLY A 340 -9.81 19.66 -8.84
C GLY A 340 -9.85 20.60 -7.64
N ILE A 341 -9.93 21.90 -7.90
CA ILE A 341 -9.96 22.96 -6.88
C ILE A 341 -11.09 23.91 -7.23
N TYR A 342 -11.97 24.19 -6.26
CA TYR A 342 -12.88 25.34 -6.33
C TYR A 342 -12.35 26.41 -5.38
N THR A 343 -12.34 27.69 -5.73
CA THR A 343 -11.89 28.74 -4.82
C THR A 343 -12.67 30.04 -4.94
N PHE A 344 -12.80 30.72 -3.80
CA PHE A 344 -13.51 31.99 -3.67
C PHE A 344 -12.72 32.90 -2.71
N LEU A 345 -12.19 34.00 -3.22
CA LEU A 345 -11.28 34.90 -2.51
C LEU A 345 -11.94 36.27 -2.36
N GLU A 346 -12.28 36.66 -1.13
CA GLU A 346 -12.91 37.95 -0.81
C GLU A 346 -12.24 38.62 0.41
N SER A 347 -12.53 39.90 0.60
CA SER A 347 -12.11 40.69 1.77
C SER A 347 -10.61 40.62 2.08
N GLY A 348 -9.76 40.54 1.04
CA GLY A 348 -8.31 40.44 1.20
C GLY A 348 -7.77 39.01 1.27
N GLY A 349 -8.58 38.02 0.89
CA GLY A 349 -8.23 36.60 0.88
C GLY A 349 -7.18 36.25 -0.18
N LYS A 350 -6.19 35.42 0.17
CA LYS A 350 -5.09 35.07 -0.72
C LYS A 350 -4.91 33.55 -0.85
N LEU A 351 -4.73 33.06 -2.06
CA LEU A 351 -4.37 31.68 -2.32
C LEU A 351 -3.15 31.62 -3.23
N THR A 352 -2.13 30.87 -2.83
CA THR A 352 -0.96 30.56 -3.67
C THR A 352 -0.97 29.08 -4.04
N ILE A 353 -0.85 28.75 -5.32
CA ILE A 353 -0.67 27.39 -5.83
C ILE A 353 0.71 27.33 -6.46
N ASP A 354 1.61 26.58 -5.82
CA ASP A 354 3.04 26.60 -6.06
C ASP A 354 3.65 25.21 -6.23
N GLY A 355 4.90 25.14 -6.67
CA GLY A 355 5.65 23.91 -6.89
C GLY A 355 5.10 23.05 -8.04
N GLN A 356 5.46 21.77 -8.04
CA GLN A 356 5.10 20.82 -9.10
C GLN A 356 3.68 20.26 -8.90
N CYS A 357 2.70 21.13 -8.67
CA CYS A 357 1.31 20.70 -8.55
C CYS A 357 0.81 20.13 -9.90
N ASN A 358 0.16 18.98 -9.87
CA ASN A 358 -0.38 18.31 -11.06
C ASN A 358 -1.89 18.17 -10.96
N ILE A 359 -2.63 18.80 -11.86
CA ILE A 359 -4.09 18.72 -11.95
C ILE A 359 -4.44 17.95 -13.22
N THR A 360 -4.80 16.68 -13.06
CA THR A 360 -4.92 15.73 -14.17
C THR A 360 -6.29 15.07 -14.21
N GLN A 361 -6.89 14.95 -15.39
CA GLN A 361 -8.17 14.26 -15.63
C GLN A 361 -9.36 14.74 -14.77
N CYS A 362 -9.27 15.93 -14.17
CA CYS A 362 -10.35 16.49 -13.37
C CYS A 362 -11.53 16.90 -14.25
N LYS A 363 -12.75 16.72 -13.75
CA LYS A 363 -13.98 16.92 -14.51
C LYS A 363 -14.97 17.78 -13.78
N THR A 364 -15.75 18.53 -14.54
CA THR A 364 -16.88 19.25 -14.00
C THR A 364 -18.05 19.30 -14.97
N SER A 365 -19.26 19.26 -14.43
CA SER A 365 -20.46 19.51 -15.24
C SER A 365 -20.74 20.99 -15.45
N SER A 366 -19.99 21.91 -14.82
CA SER A 366 -20.14 23.36 -15.05
C SER A 366 -18.82 23.99 -15.50
N ALA A 367 -18.09 24.68 -14.63
CA ALA A 367 -16.94 25.54 -14.95
C ALA A 367 -15.69 25.14 -14.18
N GLY A 368 -14.52 25.27 -14.81
CA GLY A 368 -13.24 25.01 -14.17
C GLY A 368 -12.95 23.53 -13.98
N GLY A 369 -12.67 22.78 -15.06
CA GLY A 369 -12.46 21.33 -14.98
C GLY A 369 -11.32 20.94 -14.04
N GLY A 370 -10.23 21.71 -14.02
CA GLY A 370 -9.17 21.59 -13.02
C GLY A 370 -9.36 22.56 -11.86
N ILE A 371 -9.39 23.88 -12.13
CA ILE A 371 -9.61 24.90 -11.10
C ILE A 371 -10.81 25.78 -11.46
N TYR A 372 -11.67 26.09 -10.50
CA TYR A 372 -12.56 27.23 -10.56
C TYR A 372 -12.12 28.25 -9.51
N ALA A 373 -11.98 29.52 -9.88
CA ALA A 373 -11.63 30.59 -8.95
C ALA A 373 -12.53 31.81 -9.14
N TYR A 374 -13.04 32.35 -8.04
CA TYR A 374 -13.72 33.64 -7.98
C TYR A 374 -12.95 34.57 -7.05
N ILE A 375 -12.61 35.76 -7.50
CA ILE A 375 -11.73 36.70 -6.78
C ILE A 375 -12.41 38.06 -6.78
N ALA A 376 -12.81 38.54 -5.61
CA ALA A 376 -13.46 39.84 -5.48
C ALA A 376 -12.91 40.64 -4.29
N GLU A 377 -13.14 41.95 -4.33
CA GLU A 377 -12.72 42.92 -3.30
C GLU A 377 -11.21 43.21 -3.24
N MET A 378 -10.88 44.36 -2.65
CA MET A 378 -9.53 44.89 -2.60
C MET A 378 -8.60 44.00 -1.76
N ASN A 379 -7.40 43.71 -2.29
CA ASN A 379 -6.36 42.86 -1.71
C ASN A 379 -6.60 41.34 -1.77
N SER A 380 -7.68 40.88 -2.41
CA SER A 380 -7.86 39.44 -2.68
C SER A 380 -6.94 39.00 -3.83
N LEU A 381 -6.21 37.88 -3.68
CA LEU A 381 -5.14 37.48 -4.61
C LEU A 381 -5.09 35.98 -4.86
N LEU A 382 -5.16 35.55 -6.13
CA LEU A 382 -4.77 34.20 -6.53
C LEU A 382 -3.39 34.22 -7.21
N THR A 383 -2.42 33.55 -6.61
CA THR A 383 -1.10 33.33 -7.20
C THR A 383 -1.00 31.91 -7.74
N LEU A 384 -0.67 31.76 -9.02
CA LEU A 384 -0.31 30.49 -9.64
C LEU A 384 1.17 30.57 -10.04
N GLU A 385 2.04 29.81 -9.39
CA GLU A 385 3.50 29.85 -9.58
C GLU A 385 3.98 28.81 -10.61
N ASP A 386 5.27 28.88 -10.94
CA ASP A 386 5.92 28.03 -11.94
C ASP A 386 5.89 26.54 -11.54
N GLY A 387 5.52 25.67 -12.49
CA GLY A 387 5.51 24.21 -12.31
C GLY A 387 4.12 23.59 -12.18
N LEU A 388 3.06 24.41 -12.04
CA LEU A 388 1.67 23.96 -12.07
C LEU A 388 1.30 23.36 -13.44
N LYS A 389 0.82 22.12 -13.43
CA LYS A 389 0.47 21.36 -14.64
C LYS A 389 -1.02 21.06 -14.69
N PHE A 390 -1.62 21.23 -15.86
CA PHE A 390 -3.00 20.79 -16.15
C PHE A 390 -2.99 19.78 -17.30
N GLU A 391 -3.51 18.57 -17.08
CA GLU A 391 -3.62 17.57 -18.15
C GLU A 391 -5.01 16.97 -18.21
N ARG A 392 -5.61 16.89 -19.41
CA ARG A 392 -6.88 16.16 -19.64
C ARG A 392 -8.05 16.58 -18.74
N CYS A 393 -8.03 17.79 -18.20
CA CYS A 393 -9.14 18.32 -17.41
C CYS A 393 -10.27 18.81 -18.33
N ASN A 394 -11.53 18.60 -17.92
CA ASN A 394 -12.69 18.79 -18.78
C ASN A 394 -13.85 19.49 -18.06
N SER A 395 -14.57 20.35 -18.77
CA SER A 395 -15.80 21.01 -18.31
C SER A 395 -16.92 20.78 -19.33
N ASP A 396 -17.98 20.07 -18.95
CA ASP A 396 -18.98 19.56 -19.89
C ASP A 396 -19.94 20.63 -20.44
N TRP A 397 -20.32 21.64 -19.64
CA TRP A 397 -21.36 22.61 -20.01
C TRP A 397 -20.90 24.07 -20.04
N SER A 398 -19.65 24.39 -19.65
CA SER A 398 -19.17 25.78 -19.65
C SER A 398 -17.67 25.92 -20.03
N SER A 399 -17.08 27.08 -19.74
CA SER A 399 -15.70 27.46 -20.09
C SER A 399 -14.67 26.95 -19.06
N GLY A 400 -13.43 26.73 -19.52
CA GLY A 400 -12.27 26.52 -18.64
C GLY A 400 -12.01 25.07 -18.23
N GLY A 401 -11.73 24.18 -19.20
CA GLY A 401 -11.39 22.77 -18.92
C GLY A 401 -10.19 22.60 -17.98
N GLY A 402 -9.14 23.41 -18.13
CA GLY A 402 -8.01 23.47 -17.17
C GLY A 402 -8.34 24.34 -15.95
N ALA A 403 -8.66 25.61 -16.19
CA ALA A 403 -9.09 26.52 -15.14
C ALA A 403 -10.13 27.52 -15.64
N TYR A 404 -11.01 27.96 -14.74
CA TYR A 404 -11.94 29.06 -14.90
C TYR A 404 -11.68 30.07 -13.78
N ILE A 405 -11.32 31.30 -14.11
CA ILE A 405 -10.98 32.34 -13.12
C ILE A 405 -11.83 33.56 -13.42
N TYR A 406 -12.59 34.02 -12.43
CA TYR A 406 -13.45 35.19 -12.50
C TYR A 406 -13.01 36.22 -11.46
N ILE A 407 -12.73 37.45 -11.92
CA ILE A 407 -12.14 38.51 -11.10
C ILE A 407 -13.02 39.75 -11.18
N GLN A 408 -13.39 40.34 -10.04
CA GLN A 408 -14.12 41.60 -9.96
C GLN A 408 -13.69 42.44 -8.75
N ASP A 409 -14.21 43.67 -8.63
CA ASP A 409 -14.09 44.54 -7.45
C ASP A 409 -12.67 44.72 -6.88
N HIS A 410 -11.66 44.82 -7.75
CA HIS A 410 -10.23 45.00 -7.40
C HIS A 410 -9.50 43.75 -6.86
N GLY A 411 -10.06 42.55 -7.04
CA GLY A 411 -9.32 41.30 -6.90
C GLY A 411 -8.16 41.18 -7.90
N THR A 412 -7.16 40.36 -7.60
CA THR A 412 -5.94 40.18 -8.40
C THR A 412 -5.58 38.73 -8.67
#